data_AF-A0A2E0HTW9-F1
#
_entry.id   AF-A0A2E0HTW9-F1
#
_cell.length_a   1.000
_cell.length_b   1.000
_cell.length_c   1.000
_cell.angle_alpha   90.00
_cell.angle_beta   90.00
_cell.angle_gamma   90.00
#
_symmetry.space_group_name_H-M   'P 1'
#
loop_
_entity.id
_entity.type
_entity.pdbx_description
1 polymer ?
#
loop_
_entity_poly.entity_id
_entity_poly.type
_entity_poly.pdbx_seq_one_letter_code
_entity_poly.pdbx_strand_id
1 'polypeptide(L)'
;MSSEEIRVIIVIYLAVFLPLFIYFKNKSKLPVWIPSFYIIAVVVCALGWELWFTYGWVDGNSVDIRRSEALNFWLPKNINWLMNSMGDAGAVLLGGTWLMWISHKKDESIFKEWKWSAFCILFIWCISQNILVEMFLYYDQLAEGKPLSWAPLSPFGPYFNPILFEFNNRTIMLQSQMPWLLLPWFFYRTLINLNKRF
;
A
#
# COMPACT_ATOMS: atom_id res chain seq x y z
N MET A 1 19.79 -11.32 -13.28
CA MET A 1 18.62 -11.07 -12.41
C MET A 1 18.75 -11.98 -11.20
N SER A 2 18.80 -11.41 -9.99
CA SER A 2 18.98 -12.16 -8.74
C SER A 2 17.68 -12.83 -8.30
N SER A 3 17.77 -13.77 -7.35
CA SER A 3 16.58 -14.38 -6.73
C SER A 3 15.71 -13.36 -6.00
N GLU A 4 16.31 -12.31 -5.44
CA GLU A 4 15.59 -11.23 -4.76
C GLU A 4 14.80 -10.37 -5.75
N GLU A 5 15.39 -10.04 -6.90
CA GLU A 5 14.70 -9.29 -7.95
C GLU A 5 13.51 -10.07 -8.51
N ILE A 6 13.69 -11.37 -8.73
CA ILE A 6 12.60 -12.27 -9.16
C ILE A 6 11.47 -12.27 -8.13
N ARG A 7 11.80 -12.39 -6.83
CA ARG A 7 10.83 -12.36 -5.74
C ARG A 7 10.03 -11.06 -5.76
N VAL A 8 10.69 -9.91 -5.89
CA VAL A 8 10.04 -8.59 -5.97
C VAL A 8 9.05 -8.54 -7.14
N ILE A 9 9.49 -8.93 -8.33
CA ILE A 9 8.65 -8.93 -9.53
C ILE A 9 7.42 -9.82 -9.32
N ILE A 10 7.62 -11.07 -8.90
CA ILE A 10 6.51 -12.02 -8.71
C ILE A 10 5.51 -11.49 -7.69
N VAL A 11 5.98 -11.00 -6.53
CA VAL A 11 5.09 -10.56 -5.46
C VAL A 11 4.27 -9.34 -5.87
N ILE A 12 4.86 -8.36 -6.57
CA ILE A 12 4.12 -7.20 -7.07
C ILE A 12 3.05 -7.62 -8.06
N TYR A 13 3.39 -8.46 -9.04
CA TYR A 13 2.42 -8.94 -10.03
C TYR A 13 1.30 -9.73 -9.36
N LEU A 14 1.60 -10.57 -8.38
CA LEU A 14 0.59 -11.29 -7.61
C LEU A 14 -0.30 -10.32 -6.80
N ALA A 15 0.28 -9.32 -6.14
CA ALA A 15 -0.46 -8.32 -5.37
C ALA A 15 -1.44 -7.52 -6.26
N VAL A 16 -1.10 -7.31 -7.53
CA VAL A 16 -1.97 -6.64 -8.51
C VAL A 16 -3.04 -7.57 -9.07
N PHE A 17 -2.65 -8.75 -9.57
CA PHE A 17 -3.55 -9.59 -10.36
C PHE A 17 -4.41 -10.53 -9.51
N LEU A 18 -3.95 -10.98 -8.34
CA LEU A 18 -4.72 -11.90 -7.50
C LEU A 18 -6.03 -11.28 -6.99
N PRO A 19 -6.06 -10.03 -6.46
CA PRO A 19 -7.31 -9.39 -6.06
C PRO A 19 -8.30 -9.22 -7.22
N LEU A 20 -7.81 -8.88 -8.41
CA LEU A 20 -8.63 -8.78 -9.62
C LEU A 20 -9.22 -10.14 -10.01
N PHE A 21 -8.41 -11.19 -9.99
CA PHE A 21 -8.87 -12.56 -10.26
C PHE A 21 -9.94 -13.01 -9.27
N ILE A 22 -9.74 -12.77 -7.97
CA ILE A 22 -10.72 -13.05 -6.91
C ILE A 22 -12.02 -12.29 -7.16
N TYR A 23 -11.94 -11.00 -7.51
CA TYR A 23 -13.11 -10.19 -7.83
C TYR A 23 -13.90 -10.77 -9.00
N PHE A 24 -13.26 -11.02 -10.14
CA PHE A 24 -13.96 -11.53 -11.33
C PHE A 24 -14.59 -12.91 -11.11
N LYS A 25 -13.94 -13.79 -10.33
CA LYS A 25 -14.49 -15.11 -9.96
C LYS A 25 -15.70 -15.03 -9.02
N ASN A 26 -15.80 -13.98 -8.20
CA ASN A 26 -16.81 -13.87 -7.15
C ASN A 26 -17.77 -12.68 -7.35
N LYS A 27 -17.76 -12.05 -8.52
CA LYS A 27 -18.47 -10.79 -8.80
C LYS A 27 -19.95 -10.80 -8.36
N SER A 28 -20.66 -11.90 -8.54
CA SER A 28 -22.07 -12.02 -8.17
C SER A 28 -22.35 -12.10 -6.66
N LYS A 29 -21.32 -12.39 -5.85
CA LYS A 29 -21.41 -12.54 -4.39
C LYS A 29 -20.86 -11.34 -3.63
N LEU A 30 -20.20 -10.42 -4.34
CA LEU A 30 -19.50 -9.29 -3.77
C LEU A 30 -20.41 -8.06 -3.74
N PRO A 31 -20.38 -7.26 -2.65
CA PRO A 31 -21.10 -6.00 -2.60
C PRO A 31 -20.76 -5.07 -3.77
N VAL A 32 -21.78 -4.37 -4.28
CA VAL A 32 -21.66 -3.49 -5.46
C VAL A 32 -20.74 -2.29 -5.24
N TRP A 33 -20.45 -1.93 -3.99
CA TRP A 33 -19.54 -0.82 -3.66
C TRP A 33 -18.05 -1.20 -3.80
N ILE A 34 -17.70 -2.49 -3.86
CA ILE A 34 -16.30 -2.95 -3.90
C ILE A 34 -15.50 -2.36 -5.07
N PRO A 35 -16.00 -2.35 -6.32
CA PRO A 35 -15.25 -1.76 -7.44
C PRO A 35 -14.98 -0.27 -7.26
N SER A 36 -15.98 0.50 -6.81
CA SER A 36 -15.81 1.93 -6.54
C SER A 36 -14.80 2.17 -5.43
N PHE A 37 -14.87 1.37 -4.37
CA PHE A 37 -13.92 1.45 -3.27
C PHE A 37 -12.49 1.13 -3.69
N TYR A 38 -12.28 0.09 -4.50
CA TYR A 38 -10.98 -0.25 -5.06
C TYR A 38 -10.42 0.87 -5.94
N ILE A 39 -11.23 1.46 -6.81
CA ILE A 39 -10.80 2.59 -7.67
C ILE A 39 -10.38 3.78 -6.81
N ILE A 40 -11.16 4.13 -5.79
CA ILE A 40 -10.81 5.20 -4.85
C ILE A 40 -9.50 4.88 -4.14
N ALA A 41 -9.32 3.64 -3.68
CA ALA A 41 -8.08 3.18 -3.03
C ALA A 41 -6.86 3.37 -3.95
N VAL A 42 -6.94 2.92 -5.21
CA VAL A 42 -5.86 3.09 -6.20
C VAL A 42 -5.53 4.57 -6.39
N VAL A 43 -6.54 5.43 -6.54
CA VAL A 43 -6.33 6.88 -6.72
C VAL A 43 -5.67 7.50 -5.49
N VAL A 44 -6.10 7.11 -4.28
CA VAL A 44 -5.52 7.63 -3.03
C VAL A 44 -4.08 7.17 -2.84
N CYS A 45 -3.74 5.91 -3.14
CA CYS A 45 -2.34 5.46 -3.11
C CYS A 45 -1.48 6.19 -4.16
N ALA A 46 -2.00 6.30 -5.39
CA ALA A 46 -1.33 6.98 -6.50
C ALA A 46 -0.97 8.44 -6.17
N LEU A 47 -1.99 9.23 -5.79
CA LEU A 47 -1.83 10.65 -5.49
C LEU A 47 -1.23 10.91 -4.12
N GLY A 48 -1.43 9.99 -3.17
CA GLY A 48 -0.98 10.12 -1.80
C GLY A 48 0.52 9.93 -1.63
N TRP A 49 1.12 8.98 -2.36
CA TRP A 49 2.57 8.75 -2.32
C TRP A 49 3.18 8.07 -3.54
N GLU A 50 2.49 7.17 -4.24
CA GLU A 50 3.15 6.32 -5.24
C GLU A 50 3.72 7.10 -6.43
N LEU A 51 3.02 8.13 -6.92
CA LEU A 51 3.56 9.00 -7.96
C LEU A 51 4.80 9.76 -7.46
N TRP A 52 4.72 10.33 -6.26
CA TRP A 52 5.80 11.10 -5.65
C TRP A 52 7.05 10.23 -5.45
N PHE A 53 6.89 9.05 -4.86
CA PHE A 53 7.98 8.11 -4.61
C PHE A 53 8.54 7.50 -5.90
N THR A 54 7.69 7.27 -6.91
CA THR A 54 8.12 6.76 -8.21
C THR A 54 8.94 7.79 -8.97
N TYR A 55 8.48 9.04 -9.02
CA TYR A 55 9.09 10.07 -9.83
C TYR A 55 10.16 10.89 -9.11
N GLY A 56 10.19 10.90 -7.78
CA GLY A 56 11.15 11.71 -7.03
C GLY A 56 10.87 13.22 -7.15
N TRP A 57 9.60 13.62 -7.24
CA TRP A 57 9.25 14.99 -7.65
C TRP A 57 9.74 16.10 -6.70
N VAL A 58 9.84 15.82 -5.40
CA VAL A 58 10.22 16.82 -4.39
C VAL A 58 11.26 16.21 -3.46
N ASP A 59 12.51 16.61 -3.66
CA ASP A 59 13.67 16.28 -2.82
C ASP A 59 13.90 14.78 -2.55
N GLY A 60 13.49 13.93 -3.49
CA GLY A 60 13.71 12.48 -3.42
C GLY A 60 14.27 11.91 -4.71
N ASN A 61 14.88 10.73 -4.60
CA ASN A 61 15.37 10.00 -5.76
C ASN A 61 14.22 9.25 -6.44
N SER A 62 14.18 9.33 -7.77
CA SER A 62 13.23 8.55 -8.54
C SER A 62 13.51 7.05 -8.46
N VAL A 63 12.48 6.23 -8.61
CA VAL A 63 12.57 4.78 -8.40
C VAL A 63 13.58 4.10 -9.31
N ASP A 64 13.78 4.63 -10.52
CA ASP A 64 14.73 4.11 -11.50
C ASP A 64 16.19 4.28 -11.10
N ILE A 65 16.50 5.27 -10.27
CA ILE A 65 17.84 5.47 -9.70
C ILE A 65 18.01 4.61 -8.44
N ARG A 66 16.93 4.33 -7.71
CA ARG A 66 16.96 3.59 -6.44
C ARG A 66 17.05 2.07 -6.61
N ARG A 67 16.90 1.52 -7.83
CA ARG A 67 16.87 0.08 -8.09
C ARG A 67 17.71 -0.33 -9.31
N SER A 68 17.91 -1.63 -9.47
CA SER A 68 18.71 -2.20 -10.56
C SER A 68 18.06 -2.04 -11.95
N GLU A 69 18.87 -2.16 -12.98
CA GLU A 69 18.41 -2.20 -14.38
C GLU A 69 17.40 -3.31 -14.64
N ALA A 70 17.58 -4.49 -14.03
CA ALA A 70 16.66 -5.62 -14.18
C ALA A 70 15.26 -5.28 -13.64
N LEU A 71 15.17 -4.67 -12.45
CA LEU A 71 13.88 -4.23 -11.91
C LEU A 71 13.27 -3.09 -12.74
N ASN A 72 14.10 -2.20 -13.27
CA ASN A 72 13.66 -1.14 -14.19
C ASN A 72 13.08 -1.69 -15.49
N PHE A 73 13.61 -2.80 -16.00
CA PHE A 73 13.11 -3.46 -17.19
C PHE A 73 11.73 -4.10 -16.95
N TRP A 74 11.58 -4.84 -15.85
CA TRP A 74 10.34 -5.58 -15.56
C TRP A 74 9.24 -4.74 -14.94
N LEU A 75 9.58 -3.66 -14.24
CA LEU A 75 8.61 -2.74 -13.63
C LEU A 75 8.92 -1.29 -14.01
N PRO A 76 8.86 -0.90 -15.29
CA PRO A 76 9.27 0.43 -15.74
C PRO A 76 8.67 1.56 -14.92
N LYS A 77 9.43 2.64 -14.70
CA LYS A 77 9.02 3.79 -13.87
C LYS A 77 7.59 4.28 -14.17
N ASN A 78 7.23 4.38 -15.45
CA ASN A 78 5.91 4.87 -15.90
C ASN A 78 4.75 3.89 -15.62
N ILE A 79 5.05 2.66 -15.22
CA ILE A 79 4.09 1.63 -14.82
C ILE A 79 4.18 1.36 -13.31
N ASN A 80 5.35 1.59 -12.69
CA ASN A 80 5.63 1.28 -11.29
C ASN A 80 4.62 1.90 -10.32
N TRP A 81 4.31 3.20 -10.49
CA TRP A 81 3.37 3.90 -9.62
C TRP A 81 1.99 3.22 -9.64
N LEU A 82 1.55 2.76 -10.82
CA LEU A 82 0.24 2.13 -10.99
C LEU A 82 0.24 0.73 -10.38
N MET A 83 1.28 -0.06 -10.63
CA MET A 83 1.41 -1.42 -10.10
C MET A 83 1.44 -1.42 -8.57
N ASN A 84 2.22 -0.53 -7.95
CA ASN A 84 2.24 -0.42 -6.50
C ASN A 84 0.91 0.11 -5.95
N SER A 85 0.31 1.13 -6.58
CA SER A 85 -1.01 1.63 -6.16
C SER A 85 -2.10 0.54 -6.20
N MET A 86 -2.07 -0.30 -7.22
CA MET A 86 -2.98 -1.46 -7.36
C MET A 86 -2.67 -2.55 -6.34
N GLY A 87 -1.40 -2.83 -6.07
CA GLY A 87 -0.96 -3.76 -5.04
C GLY A 87 -1.41 -3.32 -3.64
N ASP A 88 -1.22 -2.04 -3.31
CA ASP A 88 -1.67 -1.43 -2.06
C ASP A 88 -3.19 -1.46 -1.93
N ALA A 89 -3.91 -1.05 -2.98
CA ALA A 89 -5.37 -1.10 -3.00
C ALA A 89 -5.92 -2.52 -2.84
N GLY A 90 -5.30 -3.50 -3.49
CA GLY A 90 -5.74 -4.89 -3.49
C GLY A 90 -5.29 -5.67 -2.26
N ALA A 91 -3.99 -5.88 -2.13
CA ALA A 91 -3.41 -6.72 -1.08
C ALA A 91 -3.54 -6.08 0.31
N VAL A 92 -3.30 -4.77 0.43
CA VAL A 92 -3.28 -4.12 1.75
C VAL A 92 -4.68 -3.63 2.12
N LEU A 93 -5.31 -2.82 1.28
CA LEU A 93 -6.54 -2.11 1.63
C LEU A 93 -7.80 -2.98 1.54
N LEU A 94 -8.01 -3.70 0.42
CA LEU A 94 -9.08 -4.70 0.36
C LEU A 94 -8.78 -5.90 1.26
N GLY A 95 -7.52 -6.34 1.35
CA GLY A 95 -7.10 -7.40 2.29
C GLY A 95 -7.41 -7.04 3.74
N GLY A 96 -7.11 -5.81 4.16
CA GLY A 96 -7.42 -5.29 5.48
C GLY A 96 -8.93 -5.21 5.72
N THR A 97 -9.69 -4.74 4.73
CA THR A 97 -11.16 -4.72 4.76
C THR A 97 -11.74 -6.13 4.97
N TRP A 98 -11.19 -7.13 4.29
CA TRP A 98 -11.58 -8.53 4.44
C TRP A 98 -11.22 -9.09 5.81
N LEU A 99 -10.04 -8.77 6.35
CA LEU A 99 -9.63 -9.16 7.71
C LEU A 99 -10.53 -8.54 8.78
N MET A 100 -10.92 -7.27 8.64
CA MET A 100 -11.91 -6.63 9.52
C MET A 100 -13.20 -7.45 9.55
N TRP A 101 -13.70 -7.85 8.38
CA TRP A 101 -14.94 -8.61 8.25
C TRP A 101 -14.86 -9.99 8.89
N ILE A 102 -13.80 -10.75 8.62
CA ILE A 102 -13.64 -12.11 9.16
C ILE A 102 -13.42 -12.07 10.68
N SER A 103 -12.57 -11.17 11.18
CA SER A 103 -12.31 -11.02 12.62
C SER A 103 -13.58 -10.65 13.41
N HIS A 104 -14.54 -10.01 12.75
CA HIS A 104 -15.84 -9.65 13.33
C HIS A 104 -16.96 -10.62 12.96
N LYS A 105 -16.64 -11.90 12.71
CA LYS A 105 -17.62 -12.97 12.41
C LYS A 105 -18.57 -12.63 11.26
N LYS A 106 -18.07 -11.88 10.27
CA LYS A 106 -18.81 -11.40 9.11
C LYS A 106 -19.91 -10.38 9.42
N ASP A 107 -19.82 -9.68 10.55
CA ASP A 107 -20.73 -8.59 10.93
C ASP A 107 -20.62 -7.42 9.95
N GLU A 108 -21.68 -7.18 9.18
CA GLU A 108 -21.74 -6.09 8.19
C GLU A 108 -21.84 -4.69 8.82
N SER A 109 -22.22 -4.58 10.10
CA SER A 109 -22.34 -3.27 10.75
C SER A 109 -21.00 -2.55 10.87
N ILE A 110 -19.87 -3.28 10.84
CA ILE A 110 -18.53 -2.68 10.77
C ILE A 110 -18.38 -1.77 9.53
N PHE A 111 -19.15 -2.01 8.47
CA PHE A 111 -19.13 -1.22 7.23
C PHE A 111 -20.22 -0.14 7.20
N LYS A 112 -21.03 0.00 8.24
CA LYS A 112 -22.16 0.96 8.31
C LYS A 112 -21.91 2.06 9.35
N GLU A 113 -21.16 1.73 10.39
CA GLU A 113 -20.78 2.63 11.48
C GLU A 113 -19.32 2.42 11.89
N TRP A 114 -18.76 3.42 12.55
CA TRP A 114 -17.38 3.35 13.02
C TRP A 114 -17.26 2.42 14.22
N LYS A 115 -16.51 1.33 14.08
CA LYS A 115 -16.15 0.45 15.20
C LYS A 115 -14.65 0.50 15.44
N TRP A 116 -14.26 0.89 16.65
CA TRP A 116 -12.85 0.95 17.04
C TRP A 116 -12.15 -0.40 16.93
N SER A 117 -12.84 -1.49 17.26
CA SER A 117 -12.28 -2.85 17.12
C SER A 117 -11.94 -3.18 15.67
N ALA A 118 -12.80 -2.83 14.71
CA ALA A 118 -12.55 -3.04 13.29
C ALA A 118 -11.43 -2.11 12.77
N PHE A 119 -11.44 -0.84 13.21
CA PHE A 119 -10.38 0.10 12.89
C PHE A 119 -9.00 -0.39 13.37
N CYS A 120 -8.89 -0.90 14.60
CA CYS A 120 -7.63 -1.43 15.12
C CYS A 120 -7.08 -2.59 14.26
N ILE A 121 -7.95 -3.48 13.77
CA ILE A 121 -7.54 -4.57 12.86
C ILE A 121 -6.96 -4.00 11.56
N LEU A 122 -7.66 -3.04 10.95
CA LEU A 122 -7.17 -2.39 9.72
C LEU A 122 -5.84 -1.67 9.95
N PHE A 123 -5.74 -0.90 11.04
CA PHE A 123 -4.57 -0.12 11.36
C PHE A 123 -3.35 -1.02 11.58
N ILE A 124 -3.48 -2.04 12.42
CA ILE A 124 -2.41 -3.03 12.66
C ILE A 124 -2.01 -3.72 11.35
N TRP A 125 -2.99 -4.11 10.53
CA TRP A 125 -2.73 -4.73 9.23
C TRP A 125 -1.93 -3.82 8.30
N CYS A 126 -2.32 -2.55 8.15
CA CYS A 126 -1.64 -1.61 7.26
C CYS A 126 -0.17 -1.41 7.64
N ILE A 127 0.16 -1.17 8.92
CA ILE A 127 1.57 -0.98 9.30
C ILE A 127 2.32 -2.31 9.21
N SER A 128 1.71 -3.43 9.63
CA SER A 128 2.38 -4.74 9.60
C SER A 128 2.70 -5.17 8.18
N GLN A 129 1.79 -4.95 7.22
CA GLN A 129 2.04 -5.19 5.81
C GLN A 129 3.18 -4.33 5.29
N ASN A 130 3.19 -3.03 5.60
CA ASN A 130 4.26 -2.16 5.13
C ASN A 130 5.62 -2.52 5.73
N ILE A 131 5.68 -2.88 7.01
CA ILE A 131 6.89 -3.41 7.66
C ILE A 131 7.39 -4.65 6.91
N LEU A 132 6.51 -5.58 6.55
CA LEU A 132 6.91 -6.78 5.78
C LEU A 132 7.41 -6.43 4.38
N VAL A 133 6.73 -5.52 3.68
CA VAL A 133 7.13 -5.07 2.33
C VAL A 133 8.49 -4.38 2.39
N GLU A 134 8.70 -3.44 3.30
CA GLU A 134 9.96 -2.72 3.45
C GLU A 134 11.10 -3.66 3.85
N MET A 135 10.88 -4.57 4.80
CA MET A 135 11.93 -5.46 5.28
C MET A 135 12.26 -6.60 4.32
N PHE A 136 11.33 -7.11 3.50
CA PHE A 136 11.55 -8.33 2.71
C PHE A 136 11.48 -8.14 1.19
N LEU A 137 10.83 -7.09 0.71
CA LEU A 137 10.70 -6.80 -0.73
C LEU A 137 11.51 -5.57 -1.13
N TYR A 138 11.39 -4.47 -0.40
CA TYR A 138 11.90 -3.17 -0.81
C TYR A 138 13.09 -2.66 -0.01
N TYR A 139 13.72 -3.52 0.79
CA TYR A 139 14.83 -3.11 1.66
C TYR A 139 15.92 -2.37 0.88
N ASP A 140 16.32 -2.90 -0.28
CA ASP A 140 17.31 -2.24 -1.14
C ASP A 140 16.81 -0.94 -1.74
N GLN A 141 15.51 -0.78 -2.00
CA GLN A 141 14.95 0.40 -2.65
C GLN A 141 14.69 1.56 -1.68
N LEU A 142 14.53 1.23 -0.39
CA LEU A 142 14.17 2.12 0.71
C LEU A 142 15.29 2.29 1.74
N ALA A 143 16.47 1.72 1.47
CA ALA A 143 17.63 1.82 2.33
C ALA A 143 18.14 3.25 2.51
N GLU A 144 18.97 3.43 3.53
CA GLU A 144 19.72 4.66 3.76
C GLU A 144 20.50 5.09 2.50
N GLY A 145 20.49 6.40 2.22
CA GLY A 145 21.07 6.96 0.99
C GLY A 145 20.14 6.95 -0.23
N LYS A 146 18.90 6.44 -0.11
CA LYS A 146 17.89 6.46 -1.17
C LYS A 146 16.64 7.26 -0.76
N PRO A 147 16.76 8.59 -0.61
CA PRO A 147 15.67 9.43 -0.10
C PRO A 147 14.40 9.28 -0.93
N LEU A 148 13.27 9.07 -0.26
CA LEU A 148 11.95 9.14 -0.87
C LEU A 148 11.53 10.61 -1.03
N SER A 149 10.75 10.89 -2.06
CA SER A 149 10.15 12.21 -2.26
C SER A 149 9.25 12.59 -1.10
N TRP A 150 9.10 13.89 -0.83
CA TRP A 150 7.93 14.38 -0.10
C TRP A 150 6.64 13.96 -0.82
N ALA A 151 5.59 13.67 -0.05
CA ALA A 151 4.27 13.32 -0.59
C ALA A 151 3.12 13.76 0.35
N PRO A 152 1.89 13.92 -0.15
CA PRO A 152 0.74 14.31 0.67
C PRO A 152 0.47 13.41 1.88
N LEU A 153 0.62 12.09 1.74
CA LEU A 153 0.48 11.13 2.85
C LEU A 153 1.82 10.76 3.50
N SER A 154 2.90 11.44 3.13
CA SER A 154 4.19 11.40 3.83
C SER A 154 4.72 12.84 4.03
N PRO A 155 4.02 13.65 4.85
CA PRO A 155 4.14 15.10 4.84
C PRO A 155 5.45 15.62 5.43
N PHE A 156 6.13 14.83 6.25
CA PHE A 156 7.46 15.16 6.76
C PHE A 156 8.55 14.99 5.69
N GLY A 157 8.26 14.23 4.63
CA GLY A 157 9.17 13.98 3.53
C GLY A 157 10.55 13.51 3.98
N PRO A 158 11.61 13.80 3.20
CA PRO A 158 12.98 13.47 3.57
C PRO A 158 13.51 14.38 4.69
N TYR A 159 12.80 15.46 5.05
CA TYR A 159 13.27 16.49 5.98
C TYR A 159 13.25 16.04 7.45
N PHE A 160 12.29 15.18 7.81
CA PHE A 160 12.22 14.54 9.12
C PHE A 160 11.89 13.06 8.96
N ASN A 161 12.93 12.26 8.82
CA ASN A 161 12.82 10.83 8.54
C ASN A 161 13.74 9.99 9.45
N PRO A 162 13.46 9.92 10.77
CA PRO A 162 14.25 9.08 11.67
C PRO A 162 14.08 7.59 11.35
N ILE A 163 15.12 6.81 11.66
CA ILE A 163 15.04 5.35 11.70
C ILE A 163 14.17 4.98 12.91
N LEU A 164 13.09 4.23 12.66
CA LEU A 164 12.20 3.72 13.70
C LEU A 164 12.65 2.38 14.25
N PHE A 165 13.22 1.54 13.39
CA PHE A 165 13.66 0.20 13.72
C PHE A 165 14.76 -0.25 12.76
N GLU A 166 15.72 -1.03 13.26
CA GLU A 166 16.78 -1.64 12.46
C GLU A 166 16.95 -3.12 12.83
N PHE A 167 17.05 -3.97 11.82
CA PHE A 167 17.32 -5.40 12.01
C PHE A 167 18.08 -5.98 10.82
N ASN A 168 19.21 -6.65 11.08
CA ASN A 168 20.09 -7.22 10.05
C ASN A 168 20.46 -6.21 8.94
N ASN A 169 20.87 -4.99 9.33
CA ASN A 169 21.21 -3.87 8.43
C ASN A 169 20.04 -3.42 7.52
N ARG A 170 18.80 -3.76 7.87
CA ARG A 170 17.59 -3.26 7.21
C ARG A 170 16.92 -2.27 8.13
N THR A 171 16.66 -1.08 7.61
CA THR A 171 16.07 0.03 8.34
C THR A 171 14.61 0.21 7.96
N ILE A 172 13.78 0.51 8.95
CA ILE A 172 12.43 1.02 8.76
C ILE A 172 12.45 2.50 9.13
N MET A 173 12.07 3.35 8.19
CA MET A 173 12.10 4.80 8.40
C MET A 173 10.70 5.37 8.63
N LEU A 174 10.59 6.53 9.28
CA LEU A 174 9.29 7.14 9.53
C LEU A 174 8.53 7.46 8.23
N GLN A 175 9.22 8.02 7.23
CA GLN A 175 8.65 8.50 5.98
C GLN A 175 7.92 7.40 5.20
N SER A 176 8.45 6.17 5.17
CA SER A 176 7.83 5.02 4.51
C SER A 176 6.60 4.50 5.27
N GLN A 177 6.54 4.71 6.59
CA GLN A 177 5.42 4.30 7.43
C GLN A 177 4.28 5.34 7.48
N MET A 178 4.57 6.62 7.23
CA MET A 178 3.58 7.72 7.31
C MET A 178 2.28 7.47 6.52
N PRO A 179 2.32 6.99 5.25
CA PRO A 179 1.09 6.70 4.52
C PRO A 179 0.17 5.73 5.25
N TRP A 180 0.75 4.72 5.90
CA TRP A 180 0.03 3.65 6.59
C TRP A 180 -0.41 4.03 8.00
N LEU A 181 0.17 5.07 8.58
CA LEU A 181 -0.31 5.69 9.82
C LEU A 181 -1.51 6.61 9.56
N LEU A 182 -1.53 7.31 8.43
CA LEU A 182 -2.55 8.30 8.10
C LEU A 182 -3.75 7.69 7.36
N LEU A 183 -3.49 6.87 6.34
CA LEU A 183 -4.52 6.39 5.42
C LEU A 183 -5.66 5.60 6.08
N PRO A 184 -5.43 4.69 7.05
CA PRO A 184 -6.50 3.88 7.62
C PRO A 184 -7.67 4.71 8.18
N TRP A 185 -7.39 5.91 8.71
CA TRP A 185 -8.40 6.82 9.25
C TRP A 185 -9.39 7.27 8.18
N PHE A 186 -8.87 7.77 7.06
CA PHE A 186 -9.68 8.24 5.93
C PHE A 186 -10.32 7.07 5.18
N PHE A 187 -9.59 5.97 5.06
CA PHE A 187 -10.01 4.79 4.34
C PHE A 187 -11.22 4.13 4.99
N TYR A 188 -11.21 3.92 6.31
CA TYR A 188 -12.35 3.31 7.00
C TYR A 188 -13.59 4.21 6.94
N ARG A 189 -13.41 5.53 7.07
CA ARG A 189 -14.52 6.49 6.91
C ARG A 189 -15.11 6.45 5.50
N THR A 190 -14.27 6.34 4.47
CA THR A 190 -14.70 6.24 3.08
C THR A 190 -15.50 4.98 2.83
N LEU A 191 -15.06 3.85 3.38
CA LEU A 191 -15.76 2.58 3.31
C LEU A 191 -17.19 2.68 3.86
N ILE A 192 -17.34 3.26 5.05
CA ILE A 192 -18.66 3.48 5.68
C ILE A 192 -19.55 4.37 4.80
N ASN A 193 -19.00 5.46 4.25
CA ASN A 193 -19.76 6.39 3.43
C ASN A 193 -20.22 5.79 2.09
N LEU A 194 -19.40 4.93 1.47
CA LEU A 194 -19.76 4.24 0.24
C LEU A 194 -20.87 3.22 0.49
N ASN A 195 -20.78 2.47 1.60
CA ASN A 195 -21.79 1.47 1.92
C ASN A 195 -23.16 2.10 2.22
N LYS A 196 -23.21 3.31 2.80
CA LYS A 196 -24.48 4.03 3.04
C LYS A 196 -25.23 4.44 1.75
N ARG A 197 -24.57 4.42 0.59
CA ARG A 197 -25.16 4.80 -0.69
C ARG A 197 -25.87 3.64 -1.40
N PHE A 198 -25.79 2.43 -0.84
CA PHE A 198 -26.37 1.19 -1.38
C PHE A 198 -27.16 0.46 -0.29
#